data_AF-Q9I8H0-F1
#
_entry.id   AF-Q9I8H0-F1
#
_cell.length_a   1.000
_cell.length_b   1.000
_cell.length_c   1.000
_cell.angle_alpha   90.00
_cell.angle_beta   90.00
_cell.angle_gamma   90.00
#
_symmetry.space_group_name_H-M   'P 1'
#
loop_
_entity.id
_entity.type
_entity.pdbx_description
1 polymer ?
#
loop_
_entity_poly.entity_id
_entity_poly.type
_entity_poly.pdbx_seq_one_letter_code
_entity_poly.pdbx_strand_id
1 'polypeptide(L)'
;MSMLPSFGFTQEQVACVCEVLQQGGNLERLGRFLWSLPACDHLHKNESVLKAKAVVAFHRGNFRELYKILESHQFSPHNHPKLQQLWLKAHYVEAEKLRGRPLGAVGKYRVRRKFPLPRTIWDGEETSYCFKEKSRGVLREWYAHNPYPSPREKRELAEATGLTTTQVSNWFKNRRQRDRAAEAKERENTENNNTSTNKQNQLSPLDGGKSLMSSSEEEFSPPQSPDQNSVLLLQGSLTHPGATSYSLSALSASQGSHGLQGHQHQLQDSLLGPLTSSLVDLGS
;
A
#
# COMPACT_ATOMS: atom_id res chain seq x y z
N MET A 1 -32.04 -20.43 25.53
CA MET A 1 -30.76 -21.15 25.32
C MET A 1 -30.91 -22.04 24.10
N SER A 2 -30.25 -21.70 22.99
CA SER A 2 -30.24 -22.55 21.79
C SER A 2 -29.26 -23.71 22.01
N MET A 3 -29.81 -24.89 22.32
CA MET A 3 -29.07 -26.15 22.42
C MET A 3 -28.69 -26.60 21.00
N LEU A 4 -27.44 -26.40 20.58
CA LEU A 4 -26.93 -27.14 19.42
C LEU A 4 -26.65 -28.58 19.88
N PRO A 5 -27.18 -29.60 19.19
CA PRO A 5 -26.95 -30.99 19.56
C PRO A 5 -25.45 -31.29 19.50
N SER A 6 -24.92 -31.95 20.53
CA SER A 6 -23.53 -32.41 20.61
C SER A 6 -23.29 -33.58 19.64
N PHE A 7 -23.40 -33.33 18.34
CA PHE A 7 -23.02 -34.28 17.30
C PHE A 7 -21.58 -33.99 16.89
N GLY A 8 -20.64 -34.84 17.31
CA GLY A 8 -19.23 -34.69 17.02
C GLY A 8 -18.93 -34.97 15.56
N PHE A 9 -18.77 -33.92 14.75
CA PHE A 9 -18.35 -34.04 13.36
C PHE A 9 -16.89 -34.51 13.26
N THR A 10 -16.57 -35.30 12.21
CA THR A 10 -15.18 -35.61 11.88
C THR A 10 -14.45 -34.38 11.34
N GLN A 11 -13.12 -34.41 11.31
CA GLN A 11 -12.32 -33.31 10.77
C GLN A 11 -12.62 -33.07 9.28
N GLU A 12 -12.79 -34.12 8.47
CA GLU A 12 -13.16 -33.94 7.04
C GLU A 12 -14.56 -33.34 6.89
N GLN A 13 -15.51 -33.75 7.74
CA GLN A 13 -16.86 -33.18 7.72
C GLN A 13 -16.83 -31.69 8.05
N VAL A 14 -16.10 -31.29 9.09
CA VAL A 14 -15.94 -29.88 9.46
C VAL A 14 -15.26 -29.09 8.34
N ALA A 15 -14.21 -29.65 7.74
CA ALA A 15 -13.52 -29.04 6.61
C ALA A 15 -14.47 -28.83 5.41
N CYS A 16 -15.24 -29.87 5.05
CA CYS A 16 -16.23 -29.81 3.97
C CYS A 16 -17.29 -28.72 4.24
N VAL A 17 -17.86 -28.65 5.44
CA VAL A 17 -18.82 -27.61 5.82
C VAL A 17 -18.20 -26.21 5.72
N CYS A 18 -16.94 -26.04 6.13
CA CYS A 18 -16.23 -24.77 6.00
C CYS A 18 -16.09 -24.34 4.54
N GLU A 19 -15.73 -25.25 3.64
CA GLU A 19 -15.60 -24.95 2.21
C GLU A 19 -16.95 -24.59 1.57
N VAL A 20 -17.99 -25.38 1.83
CA VAL A 20 -19.34 -25.15 1.28
C VAL A 20 -19.91 -23.81 1.73
N LEU A 21 -19.80 -23.48 3.03
CA LEU A 21 -20.30 -22.21 3.56
C LEU A 21 -19.52 -21.00 3.01
N GLN A 22 -18.21 -21.15 2.77
CA GLN A 22 -17.40 -20.11 2.12
C GLN A 22 -17.77 -19.90 0.66
N GLN A 23 -17.92 -20.98 -0.11
CA GLN A 23 -18.32 -20.90 -1.53
C GLN A 23 -19.72 -20.29 -1.69
N GLY A 24 -20.65 -20.61 -0.79
CA GLY A 24 -21.99 -20.02 -0.76
C GLY A 24 -22.06 -18.59 -0.22
N GLY A 25 -20.93 -17.99 0.21
CA GLY A 25 -20.90 -16.61 0.74
C GLY A 25 -21.61 -16.42 2.08
N ASN A 26 -21.99 -17.50 2.78
CA ASN A 26 -22.77 -17.45 4.03
C ASN A 26 -21.88 -17.22 5.26
N LEU A 27 -21.17 -16.08 5.29
CA LEU A 27 -20.10 -15.81 6.27
C LEU A 27 -20.62 -15.72 7.72
N GLU A 28 -21.84 -15.23 7.93
CA GLU A 28 -22.46 -15.18 9.27
C GLU A 28 -22.77 -16.58 9.81
N ARG A 29 -23.21 -17.49 8.94
CA ARG A 29 -23.46 -18.89 9.30
C ARG A 29 -22.14 -19.61 9.56
N LEU A 30 -21.12 -19.33 8.75
CA LEU A 30 -19.77 -19.84 8.96
C LEU A 30 -19.20 -19.39 10.32
N GLY A 31 -19.37 -18.12 10.66
CA GLY A 31 -18.92 -17.59 11.96
C GLY A 31 -19.59 -18.27 13.15
N ARG A 32 -20.89 -18.58 13.06
CA ARG A 32 -21.61 -19.35 14.08
C ARG A 32 -21.17 -20.81 14.14
N PHE A 33 -20.96 -21.44 12.98
CA PHE A 33 -20.47 -22.81 12.89
C PHE A 33 -19.09 -22.95 13.54
N LEU A 34 -18.15 -22.06 13.21
CA LEU A 34 -16.81 -22.05 13.80
C LEU A 34 -16.83 -21.85 15.32
N TRP A 35 -17.77 -21.07 15.84
CA TRP A 35 -17.96 -20.88 17.28
C TRP A 35 -18.52 -22.13 17.98
N SER A 36 -19.32 -22.93 17.28
CA SER A 36 -19.90 -24.17 17.81
C SER A 36 -18.93 -25.36 17.83
N LEU A 37 -17.74 -25.23 17.23
CA LEU A 37 -16.78 -26.33 17.17
C LEU A 37 -16.19 -26.62 18.56
N PRO A 38 -15.99 -27.91 18.92
CA PRO A 38 -15.36 -28.28 20.17
C PRO A 38 -13.90 -27.80 20.23
N ALA A 39 -13.40 -27.56 21.44
CA ALA A 39 -12.02 -27.14 21.70
C ALA A 39 -11.04 -28.32 21.51
N CYS A 40 -10.89 -28.77 20.26
CA CYS A 40 -9.92 -29.78 19.86
C CYS A 40 -8.81 -29.13 19.03
N ASP A 41 -7.57 -29.20 19.53
CA ASP A 41 -6.41 -28.58 18.86
C ASP A 41 -6.21 -29.09 17.44
N HIS A 42 -6.40 -30.39 17.21
CA HIS A 42 -6.18 -31.00 15.89
C HIS A 42 -7.21 -30.49 14.86
N LEU A 43 -8.45 -30.25 15.30
CA LEU A 43 -9.50 -29.68 14.46
C LEU A 43 -9.17 -28.24 14.09
N HIS A 44 -8.72 -27.43 15.05
CA HIS A 44 -8.39 -26.03 14.81
C HIS A 44 -7.11 -25.80 14.01
N LYS A 45 -6.24 -26.81 13.90
CA LYS A 45 -5.08 -26.82 13.00
C LYS A 45 -5.41 -27.25 11.57
N ASN A 46 -6.64 -27.72 11.30
CA ASN A 46 -7.03 -28.07 9.93
C ASN A 46 -7.01 -26.81 9.05
N GLU A 47 -6.39 -26.93 7.88
CA GLU A 47 -6.21 -25.81 6.96
C GLU A 47 -7.55 -25.16 6.53
N SER A 48 -8.58 -25.97 6.27
CA SER A 48 -9.91 -25.47 5.86
C SER A 48 -10.58 -24.67 6.97
N VAL A 49 -10.39 -25.09 8.22
CA VAL A 49 -10.89 -24.39 9.42
C VAL A 49 -10.13 -23.09 9.64
N LEU A 50 -8.80 -23.10 9.51
CA LEU A 50 -7.98 -21.90 9.61
C LEU A 50 -8.33 -20.88 8.52
N LYS A 51 -8.49 -21.33 7.28
CA LYS A 51 -8.95 -20.50 6.16
C LYS A 51 -10.32 -19.88 6.43
N ALA A 52 -11.27 -20.68 6.91
CA ALA A 52 -12.59 -20.19 7.31
C ALA A 52 -12.51 -19.14 8.43
N LYS A 53 -11.68 -19.37 9.46
CA LYS A 53 -11.45 -18.41 10.54
C LYS A 53 -10.87 -17.09 10.00
N ALA A 54 -9.90 -17.16 9.09
CA ALA A 54 -9.33 -15.98 8.44
C ALA A 54 -10.39 -15.20 7.65
N VAL A 55 -11.22 -15.88 6.85
CA VAL A 55 -12.32 -15.24 6.10
C VAL A 55 -13.32 -14.56 7.04
N VAL A 56 -13.72 -15.22 8.13
CA VAL A 56 -14.64 -14.64 9.12
C VAL A 56 -14.00 -13.47 9.87
N ALA A 57 -12.72 -13.55 10.22
CA ALA A 57 -11.99 -12.45 10.85
C ALA A 57 -11.95 -11.21 9.95
N PHE A 58 -11.68 -11.40 8.65
CA PHE A 58 -11.74 -10.32 7.66
C PHE A 58 -13.15 -9.72 7.54
N HIS A 59 -14.19 -10.55 7.46
CA HIS A 59 -15.59 -10.09 7.36
C HIS A 59 -16.00 -9.21 8.56
N ARG A 60 -15.55 -9.57 9.76
CA ARG A 60 -15.84 -8.83 11.00
C ARG A 60 -14.93 -7.61 11.21
N GLY A 61 -14.00 -7.34 10.30
CA GLY A 61 -13.01 -6.27 10.45
C GLY A 61 -11.98 -6.52 11.57
N ASN A 62 -11.86 -7.76 12.07
CA ASN A 62 -10.87 -8.11 13.09
C ASN A 62 -9.53 -8.45 12.42
N PHE A 63 -8.86 -7.43 11.90
CA PHE A 63 -7.64 -7.60 11.11
C PHE A 63 -6.46 -8.14 11.93
N ARG A 64 -6.38 -7.82 13.23
CA ARG A 64 -5.33 -8.35 14.11
C ARG A 64 -5.37 -9.88 14.18
N GLU A 65 -6.56 -10.45 14.33
CA GLU A 65 -6.73 -11.91 14.35
C GLU A 65 -6.49 -12.52 12.97
N LEU A 66 -6.92 -11.84 11.90
CA LEU A 66 -6.61 -12.26 10.53
C LEU A 66 -5.10 -12.41 10.33
N TYR A 67 -4.31 -11.38 10.65
CA TYR A 67 -2.85 -11.41 10.48
C TYR A 67 -2.22 -12.53 11.29
N LYS A 68 -2.62 -12.67 12.57
CA LYS A 68 -2.16 -13.76 13.43
C LYS A 68 -2.40 -15.13 12.80
N ILE A 69 -3.60 -15.40 12.28
CA ILE A 69 -3.91 -16.69 11.63
C ILE A 69 -3.01 -16.91 10.41
N LEU A 70 -2.88 -15.90 9.55
CA LEU A 70 -2.12 -15.99 8.30
C LEU A 70 -0.62 -16.14 8.54
N GLU A 71 -0.06 -15.57 9.60
CA GLU A 71 1.36 -15.64 9.91
C GLU A 71 1.74 -16.89 10.73
N SER A 72 0.79 -17.49 11.47
CA SER A 72 1.10 -18.57 12.42
C SER A 72 1.07 -19.99 11.81
N HIS A 73 0.49 -20.18 10.64
CA HIS A 73 0.27 -21.51 10.06
C HIS A 73 0.63 -21.53 8.57
N GLN A 74 1.31 -22.58 8.13
CA GLN A 74 1.61 -22.78 6.71
C GLN A 74 0.34 -23.22 5.97
N PHE A 75 0.05 -22.56 4.85
CA PHE A 75 -1.06 -22.93 3.96
C PHE A 75 -0.52 -23.57 2.68
N SER A 76 -1.34 -24.44 2.09
CA SER A 76 -1.10 -25.08 0.82
C SER A 76 -1.21 -24.06 -0.33
N PRO A 77 -0.42 -24.21 -1.41
CA PRO A 77 -0.36 -23.25 -2.52
C PRO A 77 -1.72 -22.91 -3.15
N HIS A 78 -2.64 -23.88 -3.23
CA HIS A 78 -3.98 -23.67 -3.80
C HIS A 78 -4.82 -22.66 -3.00
N ASN A 79 -4.54 -22.48 -1.71
CA ASN A 79 -5.22 -21.48 -0.87
C ASN A 79 -4.54 -20.10 -0.89
N HIS A 80 -3.27 -20.02 -1.32
CA HIS A 80 -2.49 -18.78 -1.29
C HIS A 80 -3.19 -17.60 -1.97
N PRO A 81 -3.73 -17.69 -3.21
CA PRO A 81 -4.33 -16.54 -3.88
C PRO A 81 -5.45 -15.87 -3.08
N LYS A 82 -6.30 -16.69 -2.43
CA LYS A 82 -7.40 -16.19 -1.60
C LYS A 82 -6.89 -15.52 -0.32
N LEU A 83 -5.91 -16.13 0.34
CA LEU A 83 -5.36 -15.61 1.59
C LEU A 83 -4.52 -14.35 1.38
N GLN A 84 -3.74 -14.29 0.29
CA GLN A 84 -3.01 -13.10 -0.14
C GLN A 84 -3.98 -11.94 -0.41
N GLN A 85 -5.13 -12.20 -1.05
CA GLN A 85 -6.18 -11.19 -1.23
C GLN A 85 -6.71 -10.64 0.10
N LEU A 86 -6.93 -11.50 1.11
CA LEU A 86 -7.38 -11.05 2.43
C LEU A 86 -6.34 -10.17 3.11
N TRP A 87 -5.07 -10.60 3.12
CA TRP A 87 -3.95 -9.84 3.66
C TRP A 87 -3.86 -8.44 3.04
N LEU A 88 -3.82 -8.38 1.70
CA LEU A 88 -3.70 -7.13 0.96
C LEU A 88 -4.90 -6.21 1.17
N LYS A 89 -6.12 -6.75 1.10
CA LYS A 89 -7.34 -5.95 1.29
C LYS A 89 -7.43 -5.40 2.72
N ALA A 90 -7.10 -6.19 3.73
CA ALA A 90 -7.13 -5.76 5.12
C ALA A 90 -6.20 -4.57 5.35
N HIS A 91 -4.94 -4.69 4.90
CA HIS A 91 -4.00 -3.58 4.99
C HIS A 91 -4.40 -2.36 4.15
N TYR A 92 -5.07 -2.54 3.01
CA TYR A 92 -5.63 -1.40 2.25
C TYR A 92 -6.73 -0.70 3.03
N VAL A 93 -7.67 -1.44 3.63
CA VAL A 93 -8.75 -0.87 4.45
C VAL A 93 -8.19 -0.10 5.65
N GLU A 94 -7.22 -0.67 6.37
CA GLU A 94 -6.57 0.04 7.49
C GLU A 94 -5.83 1.30 7.03
N ALA A 95 -5.10 1.23 5.91
CA ALA A 95 -4.39 2.38 5.37
C ALA A 95 -5.34 3.48 4.86
N GLU A 96 -6.47 3.11 4.24
CA GLU A 96 -7.50 4.04 3.79
C GLU A 96 -8.17 4.73 4.99
N LYS A 97 -8.47 3.97 6.05
CA LYS A 97 -9.05 4.50 7.30
C LYS A 97 -8.12 5.53 7.95
N LEU A 98 -6.82 5.25 8.02
CA LEU A 98 -5.82 6.19 8.57
C LEU A 98 -5.67 7.44 7.70
N ARG A 99 -5.82 7.32 6.38
CA ARG A 99 -5.64 8.44 5.45
C ARG A 99 -6.89 9.29 5.28
N GLY A 100 -8.06 8.78 5.64
CA GLY A 100 -9.36 9.44 5.43
C GLY A 100 -9.76 9.59 3.95
N ARG A 101 -9.09 8.89 3.03
CA ARG A 101 -9.40 8.93 1.58
C ARG A 101 -8.99 7.63 0.89
N PRO A 102 -9.66 7.25 -0.22
CA PRO A 102 -9.33 6.04 -0.96
C PRO A 102 -7.86 5.97 -1.41
N LEU A 103 -7.32 4.76 -1.45
CA LEU A 103 -5.94 4.49 -1.82
C LEU A 103 -5.81 4.38 -3.34
N GLY A 104 -5.06 5.31 -3.93
CA GLY A 104 -4.61 5.19 -5.32
C GLY A 104 -3.54 4.12 -5.52
N ALA A 105 -3.13 3.90 -6.77
CA ALA A 105 -2.16 2.87 -7.14
C ALA A 105 -0.83 2.98 -6.37
N VAL A 106 -0.28 4.19 -6.24
CA VAL A 106 0.96 4.44 -5.48
C VAL A 106 0.78 4.14 -3.99
N GLY A 107 -0.40 4.47 -3.43
CA GLY A 107 -0.72 4.17 -2.05
C GLY A 107 -0.74 2.66 -1.80
N LYS A 108 -1.41 1.89 -2.66
CA LYS A 108 -1.43 0.42 -2.59
C LYS A 108 -0.04 -0.19 -2.74
N TYR A 109 0.80 0.34 -3.63
CA TYR A 109 2.19 -0.07 -3.77
C TYR A 109 2.99 0.16 -2.47
N ARG A 110 2.85 1.35 -1.84
CA ARG A 110 3.51 1.64 -0.56
C ARG A 110 3.08 0.68 0.55
N VAL A 111 1.79 0.33 0.62
CA VAL A 111 1.28 -0.64 1.59
C VAL A 111 1.89 -2.02 1.37
N ARG A 112 1.91 -2.53 0.13
CA ARG A 112 2.53 -3.84 -0.17
C ARG A 112 4.00 -3.92 0.20
N ARG A 113 4.73 -2.80 0.05
CA ARG A 113 6.14 -2.73 0.45
C ARG A 113 6.33 -2.67 1.96
N LYS A 114 5.41 -2.03 2.69
CA LYS A 114 5.46 -1.94 4.14
C LYS A 114 5.05 -3.26 4.80
N PHE A 115 4.09 -3.96 4.22
CA PHE A 115 3.54 -5.22 4.71
C PHE A 115 3.62 -6.30 3.62
N PRO A 116 4.81 -6.88 3.40
CA PRO A 116 4.98 -7.96 2.43
C PRO A 116 4.12 -9.17 2.82
N LEU A 117 3.84 -10.05 1.84
CA LEU A 117 3.12 -11.28 2.10
C LEU A 117 3.96 -12.21 3.00
N PRO A 118 3.40 -12.78 4.07
CA PRO A 118 4.13 -13.73 4.90
C PRO A 118 4.38 -15.05 4.16
N ARG A 119 5.51 -15.72 4.46
CA ARG A 119 5.97 -16.96 3.78
C ARG A 119 5.01 -18.15 3.96
N THR A 120 4.12 -18.05 4.93
CA THR A 120 3.02 -19.00 5.18
C THR A 120 1.96 -19.04 4.08
N ILE A 121 1.80 -17.94 3.33
CA ILE A 121 0.81 -17.81 2.24
C ILE A 121 1.46 -17.37 0.91
N TRP A 122 2.79 -17.45 0.81
CA TRP A 122 3.54 -17.04 -0.36
C TRP A 122 4.85 -17.83 -0.45
N ASP A 123 5.10 -18.41 -1.63
CA ASP A 123 6.30 -19.16 -1.97
C ASP A 123 7.60 -18.35 -1.84
N GLY A 124 7.51 -17.02 -1.93
CA GLY A 124 8.63 -16.11 -1.84
C GLY A 124 9.27 -15.79 -3.19
N GLU A 125 8.62 -16.11 -4.31
CA GLU A 125 9.09 -15.70 -5.63
C GLU A 125 8.99 -14.18 -5.79
N GLU A 126 10.13 -13.49 -5.62
CA GLU A 126 10.17 -12.03 -5.68
C GLU A 126 9.88 -11.53 -7.10
N THR A 127 8.80 -10.77 -7.25
CA THR A 127 8.54 -10.02 -8.49
C THR A 127 9.53 -8.86 -8.58
N SER A 128 10.61 -9.03 -9.35
CA SER A 128 11.54 -7.94 -9.62
C SER A 128 10.92 -6.91 -10.56
N TYR A 129 10.60 -5.74 -10.02
CA TYR A 129 10.15 -4.58 -10.81
C TYR A 129 11.31 -3.80 -11.45
N CYS A 130 12.55 -4.26 -11.27
CA CYS A 130 13.73 -3.64 -11.87
C CYS A 130 13.96 -4.19 -13.27
N PHE A 131 14.42 -3.33 -14.19
CA PHE A 131 14.91 -3.80 -15.49
C PHE A 131 16.05 -4.81 -15.31
N LYS A 132 16.25 -5.68 -16.30
CA LYS A 132 17.35 -6.66 -16.33
C LYS A 132 18.70 -5.95 -16.15
N GLU A 133 19.67 -6.65 -15.54
CA GLU A 133 20.96 -6.03 -15.20
C GLU A 133 21.69 -5.51 -16.44
N LYS A 134 21.62 -6.22 -17.58
CA LYS A 134 22.17 -5.75 -18.86
C LYS A 134 21.59 -4.38 -19.26
N SER A 135 20.27 -4.24 -19.26
CA SER A 135 19.59 -2.98 -19.59
C SER A 135 19.96 -1.87 -18.59
N ARG A 136 20.07 -2.20 -17.31
CA ARG A 136 20.51 -1.24 -16.27
C ARG A 136 21.95 -0.79 -16.47
N GLY A 137 22.84 -1.68 -16.87
CA GLY A 137 24.25 -1.37 -17.17
C GLY A 137 24.36 -0.30 -18.25
N VAL A 138 23.72 -0.52 -19.40
CA VAL A 138 23.70 0.43 -20.53
C VAL A 138 23.16 1.80 -20.10
N LEU A 139 22.05 1.83 -19.36
CA LEU A 139 21.46 3.10 -18.89
C LEU A 139 22.38 3.83 -17.91
N ARG A 140 23.08 3.12 -17.01
CA ARG A 140 24.02 3.71 -16.05
C ARG A 140 25.25 4.29 -16.74
N GLU A 141 25.83 3.55 -17.68
CA GLU A 141 26.98 3.98 -18.45
C GLU A 141 26.66 5.24 -19.26
N TRP A 142 25.52 5.24 -19.97
CA TRP A 142 25.09 6.40 -20.73
C TRP A 142 24.81 7.61 -19.84
N TYR A 143 24.15 7.41 -18.70
CA TYR A 143 23.85 8.47 -17.74
C TYR A 143 25.10 9.18 -17.20
N ALA A 144 26.19 8.44 -17.00
CA ALA A 144 27.45 9.02 -16.54
C ALA A 144 28.07 9.99 -17.56
N HIS A 145 27.82 9.77 -18.85
CA HIS A 145 28.29 10.64 -19.94
C HIS A 145 27.33 11.80 -20.17
N ASN A 146 26.03 11.53 -20.20
CA ASN A 146 25.00 12.51 -20.44
C ASN A 146 23.73 12.16 -19.63
N PRO A 147 23.25 13.02 -18.70
CA PRO A 147 22.02 12.76 -17.96
C PRO A 147 20.74 13.23 -18.69
N TYR A 148 20.85 13.86 -19.87
CA TYR A 148 19.75 14.44 -20.64
C TYR A 148 19.75 13.98 -22.12
N PRO A 149 19.25 12.75 -22.41
CA PRO A 149 19.15 12.27 -23.77
C PRO A 149 18.11 13.03 -24.58
N SER A 150 18.47 13.37 -25.81
CA SER A 150 17.59 13.84 -26.86
C SER A 150 16.56 12.77 -27.26
N PRO A 151 15.47 13.13 -27.95
CA PRO A 151 14.48 12.16 -28.41
C PRO A 151 15.06 11.04 -29.28
N ARG A 152 16.10 11.33 -30.07
CA ARG A 152 16.81 10.34 -30.89
C ARG A 152 17.62 9.38 -30.03
N GLU A 153 18.44 9.89 -29.11
CA GLU A 153 19.25 9.06 -28.21
C GLU A 153 18.37 8.18 -27.32
N LYS A 154 17.19 8.66 -26.89
CA LYS A 154 16.21 7.83 -26.17
C LYS A 154 15.72 6.64 -27.00
N ARG A 155 15.60 6.79 -28.32
CA ARG A 155 15.20 5.70 -29.22
C ARG A 155 16.32 4.69 -29.40
N GLU A 156 17.55 5.16 -29.57
CA GLU A 156 18.75 4.30 -29.65
C GLU A 156 18.95 3.51 -28.33
N LEU A 157 18.75 4.16 -27.18
CA LEU A 157 18.78 3.49 -25.87
C LEU A 157 17.66 2.48 -25.69
N ALA A 158 16.45 2.78 -26.16
CA ALA A 158 15.32 1.85 -26.14
C ALA A 158 15.64 0.57 -26.94
N GLU A 159 16.18 0.73 -28.15
CA GLU A 159 16.64 -0.38 -29.01
C GLU A 159 17.77 -1.18 -28.34
N ALA A 160 18.79 -0.52 -27.79
CA ALA A 160 19.92 -1.18 -27.15
C ALA A 160 19.55 -1.95 -25.86
N THR A 161 18.53 -1.48 -25.14
CA THR A 161 18.13 -2.04 -23.84
C THR A 161 16.94 -3.01 -23.91
N GLY A 162 16.24 -3.07 -25.04
CA GLY A 162 14.97 -3.78 -25.19
C GLY A 162 13.84 -3.14 -24.36
N LEU A 163 13.92 -1.85 -24.06
CA LEU A 163 12.91 -1.11 -23.32
C LEU A 163 12.14 -0.17 -24.24
N THR A 164 10.97 0.28 -23.81
CA THR A 164 10.24 1.35 -24.49
C THR A 164 10.90 2.70 -24.25
N THR A 165 10.77 3.63 -25.20
CA THR A 165 11.24 5.02 -25.07
C THR A 165 10.66 5.71 -23.82
N THR A 166 9.41 5.39 -23.45
CA THR A 166 8.76 5.86 -22.21
C THR A 166 9.47 5.34 -20.96
N GLN A 167 9.81 4.05 -20.91
CA GLN A 167 10.55 3.45 -19.79
C GLN A 167 11.93 4.08 -19.65
N VAL A 168 12.65 4.29 -20.75
CA VAL A 168 13.94 4.99 -20.76
C VAL A 168 13.76 6.42 -20.24
N SER A 169 12.82 7.20 -20.79
CA SER A 169 12.55 8.58 -20.36
C SER A 169 12.25 8.66 -18.86
N ASN A 170 11.42 7.74 -18.35
CA ASN A 170 11.09 7.65 -16.93
C ASN A 170 12.28 7.25 -16.07
N TRP A 171 13.15 6.36 -16.55
CA TRP A 171 14.35 5.97 -15.84
C TRP A 171 15.29 7.16 -15.64
N PHE A 172 15.55 7.93 -16.71
CA PHE A 172 16.40 9.13 -16.65
C PHE A 172 15.81 10.19 -15.72
N LYS A 173 14.49 10.44 -15.81
CA LYS A 173 13.79 11.35 -14.90
C LYS A 173 13.96 10.92 -13.43
N ASN A 174 13.71 9.65 -13.14
CA ASN A 174 13.78 9.12 -11.78
C ASN A 174 15.22 9.11 -11.25
N ARG A 175 16.22 8.85 -12.11
CA ARG A 175 17.64 8.89 -11.72
C ARG A 175 18.08 10.30 -11.32
N ARG A 176 17.79 11.31 -12.15
CA ARG A 176 18.08 12.72 -11.80
C ARG A 176 17.36 13.18 -10.54
N GLN A 177 16.16 12.68 -10.27
CA GLN A 177 15.46 12.99 -9.03
C GLN A 177 16.17 12.39 -7.81
N ARG A 178 16.69 11.16 -7.90
CA ARG A 178 17.45 10.54 -6.81
C ARG A 178 18.77 11.26 -6.55
N ASP A 179 19.46 11.68 -7.59
CA ASP A 179 20.76 12.36 -7.45
C ASP A 179 20.58 13.72 -6.76
N ARG A 180 19.59 14.52 -7.18
CA ARG A 180 19.24 15.78 -6.49
C ARG A 180 18.83 15.57 -5.02
N ALA A 181 18.12 14.48 -4.71
CA ALA A 181 17.75 14.16 -3.33
C ALA A 181 18.96 13.73 -2.48
N ALA A 182 19.94 13.03 -3.07
CA ALA A 182 21.18 12.67 -2.40
C ALA A 182 22.03 13.91 -2.11
N GLU A 183 22.19 14.81 -3.10
CA GLU A 183 22.91 16.08 -2.93
C GLU A 183 22.28 16.98 -1.85
N ALA A 184 20.94 17.05 -1.79
CA ALA A 184 20.24 17.81 -0.75
C ALA A 184 20.51 17.25 0.65
N LYS A 185 20.53 15.92 0.81
CA LYS A 185 20.83 15.25 2.08
C LYS A 185 22.29 15.43 2.52
N GLU A 186 23.23 15.45 1.58
CA GLU A 186 24.65 15.67 1.87
C GLU A 186 24.94 17.10 2.38
N ARG A 187 24.24 18.10 1.81
CA ARG A 187 24.33 19.49 2.27
C ARG A 187 23.82 19.66 3.70
N GLU A 188 22.67 19.07 4.03
CA GLU A 188 22.10 19.10 5.39
C GLU A 188 23.03 18.47 6.43
N ASN A 189 23.69 17.35 6.09
CA ASN A 189 24.65 16.71 6.99
C ASN A 189 25.93 17.53 7.20
N THR A 190 26.39 18.27 6.19
CA THR A 190 27.60 19.08 6.29
C THR A 190 27.35 20.35 7.10
N GLU A 191 26.17 20.97 6.96
CA GLU A 191 25.77 22.13 7.77
C GLU A 191 25.61 21.78 9.25
N ASN A 192 25.04 20.61 9.58
CA ASN A 192 24.92 20.15 10.98
C ASN A 192 26.27 19.82 11.64
N ASN A 193 27.26 19.35 10.86
CA ASN A 193 28.61 19.09 11.38
C ASN A 193 29.40 20.39 11.62
N ASN A 194 29.19 21.44 10.82
CA ASN A 194 29.86 22.73 11.01
C ASN A 194 29.30 23.57 12.18
N THR A 195 28.09 23.29 12.68
CA THR A 195 27.60 23.95 13.90
C THR A 195 28.17 23.34 15.19
N SER A 196 28.79 22.15 15.11
CA SER A 196 29.37 21.45 16.27
C SER A 196 30.86 21.76 16.50
N THR A 197 31.54 22.42 15.56
CA THR A 197 32.98 22.76 15.65
C THR A 197 33.26 24.15 16.23
N ASN A 198 32.25 24.93 16.65
CA ASN A 198 32.43 26.26 17.25
C ASN A 198 32.06 26.36 18.75
N LYS A 199 32.12 25.24 19.49
CA LYS A 199 31.89 25.19 20.96
C LYS A 199 32.91 24.36 21.75
N GLN A 200 34.14 24.23 21.26
CA GLN A 200 35.25 23.67 22.04
C GLN A 200 36.37 24.68 22.18
N ASN A 201 36.15 25.64 23.07
CA ASN A 201 37.23 26.40 23.69
C ASN A 201 36.77 26.83 25.09
N GLN A 202 36.82 25.91 26.06
CA GLN A 202 37.05 26.12 27.50
C GLN A 202 37.05 24.74 28.18
N LEU A 203 38.23 24.16 28.37
CA LEU A 203 38.49 23.02 29.25
C LEU A 203 39.48 23.47 30.31
N SER A 204 39.07 23.42 31.59
CA SER A 204 39.96 23.17 32.73
C SER A 204 39.21 22.44 33.86
N PRO A 205 39.88 21.57 34.63
CA PRO A 205 39.25 20.46 35.38
C PRO A 205 39.50 20.52 36.91
N LEU A 206 38.62 19.93 37.74
CA LEU A 206 38.96 18.98 38.84
C LEU A 206 37.74 18.63 39.73
N ASP A 207 37.88 17.48 40.39
CA ASP A 207 37.18 16.96 41.58
C ASP A 207 35.82 16.28 41.32
N GLY A 208 35.50 15.06 41.76
CA GLY A 208 36.17 14.09 42.62
C GLY A 208 35.08 13.13 43.16
N GLY A 209 35.34 11.81 43.15
CA GLY A 209 34.71 10.89 44.10
C GLY A 209 33.59 9.93 43.63
N LYS A 210 33.91 8.64 43.79
CA LYS A 210 33.12 7.48 44.29
C LYS A 210 32.01 6.81 43.43
N SER A 211 32.39 5.64 42.91
CA SER A 211 31.84 4.29 43.17
C SER A 211 30.34 3.95 43.08
N LEU A 212 30.12 2.84 42.34
CA LEU A 212 29.18 1.73 42.53
C LEU A 212 27.77 1.77 41.90
N MET A 213 27.60 0.80 40.97
CA MET A 213 26.43 -0.02 40.63
C MET A 213 25.05 0.64 40.55
N SER A 214 24.47 0.63 39.34
CA SER A 214 23.20 -0.09 39.14
C SER A 214 22.91 -0.31 37.65
N SER A 215 22.60 -1.56 37.35
CA SER A 215 22.02 -2.05 36.10
C SER A 215 20.60 -1.48 35.94
N SER A 216 20.24 -1.00 34.76
CA SER A 216 18.84 -0.98 34.27
C SER A 216 18.82 -0.75 32.76
N GLU A 217 17.97 -1.55 32.15
CA GLU A 217 17.76 -1.77 30.74
C GLU A 217 16.66 -0.79 30.31
N GLU A 218 16.98 0.18 29.46
CA GLU A 218 15.98 1.15 28.98
C GLU A 218 15.89 1.11 27.45
N GLU A 219 14.67 0.82 27.04
CA GLU A 219 14.09 0.63 25.73
C GLU A 219 14.30 1.87 24.83
N PHE A 220 15.09 1.70 23.76
CA PHE A 220 15.30 2.73 22.74
C PHE A 220 14.09 2.84 21.82
N SER A 221 13.19 3.78 22.14
CA SER A 221 12.18 4.30 21.20
C SER A 221 12.85 5.21 20.15
N PRO A 222 12.49 5.10 18.86
CA PRO A 222 13.09 5.95 17.81
C PRO A 222 12.47 7.36 17.81
N PRO A 223 13.27 8.40 17.51
CA PRO A 223 12.83 9.79 17.62
C PRO A 223 11.83 10.18 16.52
N GLN A 224 10.85 10.98 16.95
CA GLN A 224 9.84 11.65 16.12
C GLN A 224 10.49 12.50 15.01
N SER A 225 10.04 12.28 13.78
CA SER A 225 10.22 13.20 12.66
C SER A 225 9.42 14.49 12.87
N PRO A 226 10.00 15.69 12.67
CA PRO A 226 9.26 16.93 12.80
C PRO A 226 8.36 17.14 11.58
N ASP A 227 7.07 17.32 11.85
CA ASP A 227 6.10 17.88 10.92
C ASP A 227 6.53 19.29 10.50
N GLN A 228 6.84 19.48 9.21
CA GLN A 228 6.78 20.80 8.58
C GLN A 228 5.49 20.87 7.74
N ASN A 229 4.42 21.23 8.44
CA ASN A 229 3.15 21.63 7.86
C ASN A 229 2.99 23.14 8.09
N SER A 230 3.68 23.94 7.28
CA SER A 230 3.48 25.40 7.25
C SER A 230 2.30 25.72 6.33
N VAL A 231 1.11 25.73 6.94
CA VAL A 231 -0.02 26.54 6.50
C VAL A 231 0.35 28.01 6.76
N LEU A 232 0.37 28.84 5.72
CA LEU A 232 0.23 30.29 5.89
C LEU A 232 -1.06 30.73 5.22
N LEU A 233 -2.02 31.06 6.09
CA LEU A 233 -3.21 31.83 5.81
C LEU A 233 -2.82 33.24 5.35
N LEU A 234 -3.53 33.70 4.33
CA LEU A 234 -4.29 34.96 4.32
C LEU A 234 -3.57 36.25 4.74
N GLN A 235 -3.24 37.09 3.75
CA GLN A 235 -3.37 38.54 3.89
C GLN A 235 -3.87 39.13 2.57
N GLY A 236 -4.97 39.87 2.67
CA GLY A 236 -5.63 40.54 1.56
C GLY A 236 -5.37 42.04 1.52
N SER A 237 -5.80 42.60 0.38
CA SER A 237 -6.10 44.01 0.06
C SER A 237 -4.93 44.99 -0.14
N LEU A 238 -4.83 45.58 -1.33
CA LEU A 238 -5.32 46.94 -1.70
C LEU A 238 -5.32 47.04 -3.26
N THR A 239 -6.46 47.24 -3.95
CA THR A 239 -6.88 48.49 -4.65
C THR A 239 -5.77 49.13 -5.51
N HIS A 240 -5.86 49.30 -6.84
CA HIS A 240 -6.84 50.06 -7.63
C HIS A 240 -6.59 49.90 -9.18
N PRO A 241 -7.37 50.52 -10.09
CA PRO A 241 -7.83 49.94 -11.36
C PRO A 241 -7.15 50.53 -12.61
N GLY A 242 -7.38 49.90 -13.78
CA GLY A 242 -7.02 50.46 -15.09
C GLY A 242 -7.75 49.75 -16.22
N ALA A 243 -8.71 50.45 -16.82
CA ALA A 243 -9.54 50.02 -17.93
C ALA A 243 -8.75 49.88 -19.24
N THR A 244 -9.14 48.93 -20.09
CA THR A 244 -9.16 49.10 -21.55
C THR A 244 -10.20 48.16 -22.14
N SER A 245 -11.19 48.75 -22.80
CA SER A 245 -12.28 48.12 -23.53
C SER A 245 -11.80 47.57 -24.88
N TYR A 246 -12.25 46.39 -25.29
CA TYR A 246 -12.57 46.11 -26.70
C TYR A 246 -13.78 45.18 -26.80
N SER A 247 -14.44 45.31 -27.94
CA SER A 247 -15.87 45.18 -28.16
C SER A 247 -16.39 43.75 -28.40
N LEU A 248 -17.71 43.66 -28.21
CA LEU A 248 -18.65 42.61 -28.61
C LEU A 248 -18.56 42.21 -30.09
N SER A 249 -18.83 40.93 -30.36
CA SER A 249 -19.53 40.47 -31.56
C SER A 249 -20.35 39.23 -31.20
N ALA A 250 -21.67 39.41 -31.21
CA ALA A 250 -22.68 38.38 -31.07
C ALA A 250 -23.00 37.79 -32.44
N LEU A 251 -23.25 36.47 -32.51
CA LEU A 251 -24.10 35.85 -33.52
C LEU A 251 -25.05 34.85 -32.84
N SER A 252 -26.34 35.13 -33.04
CA SER A 252 -27.58 34.39 -32.79
C SER A 252 -27.64 33.07 -33.59
N ALA A 253 -28.07 31.93 -33.03
CA ALA A 253 -29.43 31.45 -32.69
C ALA A 253 -30.21 30.75 -33.84
N SER A 254 -30.62 29.49 -33.62
CA SER A 254 -31.87 28.81 -34.04
C SER A 254 -31.79 27.32 -33.61
N GLN A 255 -32.49 26.82 -32.59
CA GLN A 255 -33.91 26.40 -32.43
C GLN A 255 -34.33 25.05 -33.05
N GLY A 256 -35.08 24.28 -32.22
CA GLY A 256 -35.87 23.06 -32.53
C GLY A 256 -35.63 21.96 -31.48
N SER A 257 -36.37 21.72 -30.38
CA SER A 257 -37.80 21.57 -30.02
C SER A 257 -38.36 20.13 -30.10
N HIS A 258 -39.20 19.79 -29.09
CA HIS A 258 -39.95 18.54 -28.78
C HIS A 258 -39.20 17.45 -27.97
N GLY A 259 -39.73 16.81 -26.91
CA GLY A 259 -41.02 16.90 -26.22
C GLY A 259 -41.25 15.67 -25.31
N LEU A 260 -41.56 15.92 -24.02
CA LEU A 260 -42.48 15.22 -23.10
C LEU A 260 -42.52 13.67 -22.92
N GLN A 261 -42.25 13.25 -21.66
CA GLN A 261 -43.17 12.54 -20.72
C GLN A 261 -43.02 11.02 -20.43
N GLY A 262 -43.04 10.67 -19.12
CA GLY A 262 -43.42 9.35 -18.56
C GLY A 262 -42.38 8.73 -17.58
N HIS A 263 -42.37 9.06 -16.28
CA HIS A 263 -43.01 8.36 -15.13
C HIS A 263 -42.30 7.08 -14.58
N GLN A 264 -42.08 7.14 -13.24
CA GLN A 264 -42.14 6.06 -12.21
C GLN A 264 -40.87 5.30 -11.74
N HIS A 265 -40.65 5.39 -10.40
CA HIS A 265 -40.15 4.40 -9.40
C HIS A 265 -38.92 3.51 -9.74
N GLN A 266 -37.95 3.18 -8.86
CA GLN A 266 -37.96 2.86 -7.44
C GLN A 266 -36.50 2.74 -6.94
N LEU A 267 -36.27 3.04 -5.66
CA LEU A 267 -35.07 2.69 -4.88
C LEU A 267 -35.00 1.17 -4.66
N GLN A 268 -33.86 0.51 -4.92
CA GLN A 268 -33.32 -0.56 -4.06
C GLN A 268 -31.91 -1.00 -4.51
N ASP A 269 -31.11 -1.33 -3.51
CA ASP A 269 -29.81 -1.99 -3.45
C ASP A 269 -29.39 -2.92 -4.60
N SER A 270 -28.09 -2.88 -4.94
CA SER A 270 -27.34 -4.03 -5.45
C SER A 270 -25.84 -3.88 -5.13
N LEU A 271 -25.52 -4.15 -3.87
CA LEU A 271 -24.20 -4.63 -3.47
C LEU A 271 -24.04 -6.07 -3.98
N LEU A 272 -22.92 -6.34 -4.65
CA LEU A 272 -22.40 -7.66 -5.08
C LEU A 272 -22.86 -8.15 -6.46
N GLY A 273 -22.02 -7.87 -7.47
CA GLY A 273 -21.94 -8.59 -8.75
C GLY A 273 -20.53 -9.17 -8.97
N PRO A 274 -20.39 -10.23 -9.80
CA PRO A 274 -19.47 -11.34 -9.54
C PRO A 274 -18.05 -11.20 -10.12
N LEU A 275 -17.15 -11.97 -9.51
CA LEU A 275 -15.75 -12.14 -9.88
C LEU A 275 -15.59 -12.84 -11.24
N THR A 276 -15.11 -12.13 -12.26
CA THR A 276 -14.36 -12.76 -13.36
C THR A 276 -13.38 -11.80 -14.02
N SER A 277 -12.15 -12.27 -14.20
CA SER A 277 -11.22 -12.00 -15.32
C SER A 277 -10.54 -10.63 -15.44
N SER A 278 -9.28 -10.57 -15.02
CA SER A 278 -8.18 -10.13 -15.91
C SER A 278 -6.83 -10.47 -15.26
N LEU A 279 -6.35 -11.68 -15.53
CA LEU A 279 -4.95 -12.05 -15.38
C LEU A 279 -4.52 -12.73 -16.69
N VAL A 280 -4.13 -11.90 -17.65
CA VAL A 280 -3.38 -12.16 -18.88
C VAL A 280 -2.83 -10.77 -19.25
N ASP A 281 -1.64 -10.52 -19.77
CA ASP A 281 -0.45 -11.26 -20.13
C ASP A 281 0.54 -10.12 -20.48
N LEU A 282 1.75 -10.12 -19.93
CA LEU A 282 2.83 -9.23 -20.41
C LEU A 282 4.15 -10.02 -20.38
N GLY A 283 4.19 -11.06 -21.20
CA GLY A 283 5.41 -11.60 -21.78
C GLY A 283 5.52 -11.21 -23.26
N SER A 284 6.19 -10.09 -23.55
CA SER A 284 6.96 -9.80 -24.78
C SER A 284 7.75 -8.52 -24.58
#